data_AF-A0A939B0T6-F1
#
_entry.id   AF-A0A939B0T6-F1
#
_cell.length_a   1.000
_cell.length_b   1.000
_cell.length_c   1.000
_cell.angle_alpha   90.00
_cell.angle_beta   90.00
_cell.angle_gamma   90.00
#
_symmetry.space_group_name_H-M   'P 1'
#
loop_
_entity.id
_entity.type
_entity.pdbx_description
1 polymer ?
#
loop_
_entity_poly.entity_id
_entity_poly.type
_entity_poly.pdbx_seq_one_letter_code
_entity_poly.pdbx_strand_id
1 'polypeptide(L)' 'KPASAIRVQIKPLSRFWPAEGYHQDYAERNSVKYNYYRWACGRDRRLDQLWGAKARSSAAWVSAR' A
#
# COMPACT_ATOMS: atom_id res chain seq x y z
N LYS A 1 13.54 -2.34 -16.74
CA LYS A 1 14.33 -1.82 -15.58
C LYS A 1 14.95 -3.03 -14.89
N PRO A 2 16.26 -3.05 -14.64
CA PRO A 2 16.88 -4.20 -14.02
C PRO A 2 16.38 -4.39 -12.59
N ALA A 3 16.29 -5.64 -12.12
CA ALA A 3 15.90 -5.95 -10.75
C ALA A 3 16.79 -5.27 -9.71
N SER A 4 18.06 -5.00 -10.04
CA SER A 4 19.01 -4.23 -9.22
C SER A 4 18.61 -2.78 -8.95
N ALA A 5 17.62 -2.23 -9.67
CA ALA A 5 17.07 -0.90 -9.41
C ALA A 5 16.02 -0.88 -8.28
N ILE A 6 15.54 -2.04 -7.81
CA ILE A 6 14.55 -2.14 -6.73
C ILE A 6 15.26 -1.89 -5.39
N ARG A 7 14.83 -0.88 -4.64
CA ARG A 7 15.45 -0.46 -3.36
C ARG A 7 14.94 -1.25 -2.15
N VAL A 8 13.88 -2.03 -2.31
CA VAL A 8 13.29 -2.81 -1.21
C VAL A 8 14.28 -3.88 -0.74
N GLN A 9 14.57 -3.89 0.55
CA GLN A 9 15.49 -4.83 1.16
C GLN A 9 14.75 -6.11 1.57
N ILE A 10 15.34 -7.27 1.31
CA ILE A 10 14.89 -8.56 1.85
C ILE A 10 15.72 -8.83 3.10
N LYS A 11 15.06 -8.93 4.27
CA LYS A 11 15.71 -9.15 5.56
C LYS A 11 15.06 -10.33 6.29
N PRO A 12 15.82 -11.07 7.11
CA PRO A 12 15.25 -12.00 8.07
C PRO A 12 14.29 -11.28 9.02
N LEU A 13 13.25 -11.98 9.47
CA LEU A 13 12.35 -11.46 10.50
C LEU A 13 13.12 -11.25 11.81
N SER A 14 12.98 -10.05 12.38
CA SER A 14 13.44 -9.73 13.73
C SER A 14 12.27 -9.66 14.70
N ARG A 15 12.56 -9.48 16.00
CA ARG A 15 11.51 -9.19 17.00
C ARG A 15 10.62 -8.05 16.52
N PHE A 16 9.31 -8.28 16.54
CA PHE A 16 8.30 -7.29 16.23
C PHE A 16 7.67 -6.78 17.53
N TRP A 17 7.60 -5.46 17.68
CA TRP A 17 6.93 -4.80 18.79
C TRP A 17 5.64 -4.18 18.28
N PRO A 18 4.47 -4.56 18.81
CA PRO A 18 3.21 -3.98 18.39
C PRO A 18 3.20 -2.46 18.63
N ALA A 19 2.71 -1.71 17.64
CA ALA A 19 2.42 -0.29 17.81
C ALA A 19 1.27 -0.10 18.81
N GLU A 20 1.21 1.07 19.43
CA GLU A 20 0.19 1.43 20.41
C GLU A 20 -1.23 1.32 19.84
N GLY A 21 -2.21 1.12 20.73
CA GLY A 21 -3.60 0.83 20.33
C GLY A 21 -4.28 1.89 19.46
N TYR A 22 -3.85 3.16 19.56
CA TYR A 22 -4.39 4.25 18.74
C TYR A 22 -3.87 4.24 17.30
N HIS A 23 -2.77 3.52 17.03
CA HIS A 23 -2.28 3.29 15.67
C HIS A 23 -3.02 2.15 14.97
N GLN A 24 -3.57 1.21 15.74
CA GLN A 24 -4.30 0.07 15.20
C GLN A 24 -5.64 0.53 14.61
N ASP A 25 -5.99 -0.02 13.45
CA ASP A 25 -7.24 0.27 12.73
C ASP A 25 -7.50 1.77 12.50
N TYR A 26 -6.45 2.59 12.40
CA TYR A 26 -6.58 4.05 12.34
C TYR A 26 -7.51 4.52 11.22
N ALA A 27 -7.42 3.91 10.04
CA ALA A 27 -8.24 4.22 8.88
C ALA A 27 -9.73 3.96 9.12
N GLU A 28 -10.06 2.92 9.88
CA GLU A 28 -11.45 2.55 10.21
C GLU A 28 -11.99 3.43 11.33
N ARG A 29 -11.23 3.58 12.41
CA ARG A 29 -11.61 4.37 13.60
C ARG A 29 -11.66 5.88 13.35
N ASN A 30 -10.91 6.38 12.36
CA ASN A 30 -10.84 7.81 12.01
C ASN A 30 -11.19 8.04 10.52
N SER A 31 -12.23 7.35 10.04
CA SER A 31 -12.61 7.27 8.63
C SER A 31 -12.71 8.63 7.93
N VAL A 32 -13.33 9.64 8.55
CA VAL A 32 -13.47 10.99 7.96
C VAL A 32 -12.10 11.62 7.68
N LYS A 33 -11.23 11.67 8.71
CA LYS A 33 -9.90 12.30 8.60
C LYS A 33 -9.01 11.51 7.63
N TYR A 34 -9.06 10.19 7.72
CA TYR A 34 -8.27 9.32 6.85
C TYR A 34 -8.71 9.43 5.39
N ASN A 35 -10.02 9.41 5.11
CA ASN A 35 -10.56 9.51 3.77
C ASN A 35 -10.26 10.86 3.12
N TYR A 36 -10.36 11.97 3.87
CA TYR A 36 -9.95 13.28 3.39
C TYR A 36 -8.47 13.29 2.99
N TYR A 37 -7.58 12.81 3.87
CA TYR A 37 -6.15 12.70 3.58
C TYR A 37 -5.87 11.84 2.34
N ARG A 38 -6.50 10.67 2.24
CA ARG A 38 -6.33 9.73 1.12
C ARG A 38 -6.79 10.34 -0.21
N TRP A 39 -7.92 11.03 -0.20
CA TRP A 39 -8.43 11.71 -1.39
C TRP A 39 -7.49 12.84 -1.82
N ALA A 40 -7.07 13.68 -0.86
CA ALA A 40 -6.20 14.83 -1.12
C ALA A 40 -4.80 14.42 -1.59
N CYS A 41 -4.26 13.28 -1.14
CA CYS A 41 -2.93 12.83 -1.58
C CYS A 41 -2.89 12.37 -3.05
N GLY A 42 -4.05 12.19 -3.69
CA GLY A 42 -4.15 11.89 -5.13
C GLY A 42 -3.66 10.49 -5.52
N ARG A 43 -3.35 9.61 -4.56
CA ARG A 43 -2.84 8.27 -4.81
C ARG A 43 -3.76 7.49 -5.75
N ASP A 44 -5.05 7.40 -5.43
CA ASP A 44 -5.99 6.58 -6.20
C ASP A 44 -6.10 7.09 -7.65
N ARG A 45 -6.16 8.42 -7.85
CA ARG A 45 -6.14 9.04 -9.19
C ARG A 45 -4.87 8.68 -9.96
N ARG A 46 -3.71 8.71 -9.30
CA ARG A 46 -2.43 8.38 -9.96
C ARG A 46 -2.37 6.90 -10.36
N LEU A 47 -2.88 6.01 -9.52
CA LEU A 47 -2.96 4.58 -9.80
C LEU A 47 -3.87 4.32 -11.01
N ASP A 48 -5.05 4.95 -11.05
CA ASP A 48 -5.97 4.83 -12.17
C ASP A 48 -5.35 5.34 -13.48
N GLN A 49 -4.57 6.43 -13.46
CA GLN A 49 -3.85 6.92 -14.66
C GLN A 49 -2.79 5.95 -15.18
N LEU A 50 -2.10 5.24 -14.27
CA LEU A 50 -0.99 4.35 -14.63
C LEU A 50 -1.46 2.96 -15.06
N TRP A 51 -2.50 2.45 -14.39
CA TRP A 51 -2.90 1.05 -14.48
C TRP A 51 -4.37 0.85 -14.88
N GLY A 52 -5.17 1.92 -14.96
CA GLY A 52 -6.57 1.86 -15.34
C GLY A 52 -7.35 0.87 -14.49
N ALA A 53 -8.15 0.02 -15.12
CA ALA A 53 -8.93 -1.02 -14.44
C ALA A 53 -8.09 -2.00 -13.60
N LYS A 54 -6.79 -2.17 -13.92
CA LYS A 54 -5.89 -3.03 -13.13
C LYS A 54 -5.47 -2.41 -11.80
N ALA A 55 -5.63 -1.10 -11.62
CA ALA A 55 -5.21 -0.38 -10.41
C ALA A 55 -5.90 -0.88 -9.12
N ARG A 56 -7.08 -1.46 -9.25
CA ARG A 56 -7.93 -1.92 -8.13
C ARG A 56 -8.19 -3.43 -8.17
N SER A 57 -7.42 -4.14 -8.98
CA SER A 57 -7.53 -5.59 -9.11
C SER A 57 -6.92 -6.26 -7.88
N SER A 58 -7.69 -7.17 -7.26
CA SER A 58 -7.20 -8.13 -6.28
C SER A 58 -6.69 -9.42 -6.93
N ALA A 59 -6.62 -9.47 -8.27
CA ALA A 59 -6.14 -10.65 -8.97
C ALA A 59 -4.73 -10.99 -8.48
N ALA A 60 -4.52 -12.28 -8.20
CA ALA A 60 -3.22 -12.78 -7.82
C ALA A 60 -2.20 -12.42 -8.91
N TRP A 61 -1.00 -12.03 -8.50
CA TRP A 61 0.13 -11.93 -9.41
C TRP A 61 0.43 -13.34 -9.92
N VAL A 62 -0.08 -13.67 -11.10
CA VAL A 62 0.26 -14.93 -11.77
C VAL A 62 1.71 -14.79 -12.21
N SER A 63 2.64 -15.40 -11.49
CA SER A 63 4.01 -15.54 -11.97
C SER A 63 3.95 -16.34 -13.27
N ALA A 64 4.19 -15.65 -14.40
CA ALA A 64 4.60 -16.32 -15.61
C ALA A 64 5.87 -17.11 -15.25
N ARG A 65 5.83 -18.42 -15.44
CA ARG A 65 6.99 -19.30 -15.33
C ARG A 65 8.04 -18.90 -16.37
#